data_AF-A0A4D4LB11-F1
#
_entry.id   AF-A0A4D4LB11-F1
#
_cell.length_a   1.000
_cell.length_b   1.000
_cell.length_c   1.000
_cell.angle_alpha   90.00
_cell.angle_beta   90.00
_cell.angle_gamma   90.00
#
_symmetry.space_group_name_H-M   'P 1'
#
loop_
_entity.id
_entity.type
_entity.pdbx_description
1 polymer ?
#
loop_
_entity_poly.entity_id
_entity_poly.type
_entity_poly.pdbx_seq_one_letter_code
_entity_poly.pdbx_strand_id
1 'polypeptide(L)'
;MLRQARVLGALAGSAVPVPGVVAVDEMQPAWFAMDFADGEAVEPVLDDHEVPAATARARMLEIASVLRRLHRTDVHTPGLDAPAPLDPSGELARWSRTLRAVPRELRPDGEELLVRLADGVPRGLPPVLLHGDFRLGNVLCAGERAVAVVDWEIWSVGDPRIDLGWFLLFADHRNFPGWATRCPVCPARRNCWTPTATAGPRCPRWTGSGRSAA
;
A
#
# COMPACT_ATOMS: atom_id res chain seq x y z
N MET A 1 -6.90 -2.00 16.42
CA MET A 1 -6.24 -3.12 17.12
C MET A 1 -6.85 -4.48 16.84
N LEU A 2 -7.99 -4.87 17.43
CA LEU A 2 -8.52 -6.24 17.27
C LEU A 2 -8.85 -6.66 15.82
N ARG A 3 -9.14 -5.69 14.96
CA ARG A 3 -9.35 -5.92 13.52
C ARG A 3 -8.06 -6.34 12.80
N GLN A 4 -6.89 -5.92 13.29
CA GLN A 4 -5.59 -6.36 12.77
C GLN A 4 -5.31 -7.80 13.21
N ALA A 5 -5.54 -8.12 14.49
CA ALA A 5 -5.39 -9.49 15.00
C ALA A 5 -6.23 -10.50 14.21
N ARG A 6 -7.46 -10.15 13.83
CA ARG A 6 -8.32 -11.00 12.99
C ARG A 6 -7.74 -11.28 11.61
N VAL A 7 -7.30 -10.25 10.87
CA VAL A 7 -6.72 -10.47 9.53
C VAL A 7 -5.40 -11.23 9.61
N LEU A 8 -4.56 -10.95 10.61
CA LEU A 8 -3.32 -11.69 10.85
C LEU A 8 -3.62 -13.18 11.14
N GLY A 9 -4.59 -13.46 12.00
CA GLY A 9 -5.05 -14.81 12.29
C GLY A 9 -5.64 -15.53 11.07
N ALA A 10 -6.44 -14.83 10.25
CA ALA A 10 -7.02 -15.39 9.03
C ALA A 10 -5.97 -15.68 7.94
N LEU A 11 -4.88 -14.92 7.91
CA LEU A 11 -3.77 -15.10 6.97
C LEU A 11 -2.69 -16.06 7.48
N ALA A 12 -2.77 -16.51 8.74
CA ALA A 12 -1.80 -17.43 9.32
C ALA A 12 -1.72 -18.73 8.51
N GLY A 13 -0.50 -19.12 8.11
CA GLY A 13 -0.27 -20.29 7.26
C GLY A 13 -0.64 -20.11 5.77
N SER A 14 -1.07 -18.91 5.36
CA SER A 14 -1.31 -18.59 3.95
C SER A 14 -0.02 -18.34 3.18
N ALA A 15 -0.12 -18.04 1.89
CA ALA A 15 1.02 -17.64 1.07
C ALA A 15 1.57 -16.24 1.41
N VAL A 16 0.79 -15.41 2.12
CA VAL A 16 1.21 -14.08 2.58
C VAL A 16 1.98 -14.25 3.89
N PRO A 17 3.25 -13.84 3.97
CA PRO A 17 3.99 -13.92 5.21
C PRO A 17 3.42 -12.91 6.21
N VAL A 18 2.88 -13.40 7.31
CA VAL A 18 2.34 -12.58 8.41
C VAL A 18 2.85 -13.15 9.74
N PRO A 19 3.09 -12.31 10.77
CA PRO A 19 3.40 -12.79 12.11
C PRO A 19 2.19 -13.51 12.70
N GLY A 20 2.41 -14.60 13.44
CA GLY A 20 1.36 -15.31 14.16
C GLY A 20 0.85 -14.48 15.34
N VAL A 21 -0.46 -14.45 15.56
CA VAL A 21 -1.04 -13.82 16.76
C VAL A 21 -0.93 -14.78 17.93
N VAL A 22 -0.29 -14.35 19.02
CA VAL A 22 0.02 -15.18 20.19
C VAL A 22 -0.95 -14.94 21.34
N ALA A 23 -1.43 -13.71 21.51
CA ALA A 23 -2.39 -13.36 22.54
C ALA A 23 -3.28 -12.19 22.10
N VAL A 24 -4.50 -12.14 22.61
CA VAL A 24 -5.46 -11.05 22.38
C VAL A 24 -6.14 -10.73 23.71
N ASP A 25 -6.25 -9.46 24.03
CA ASP A 25 -7.05 -8.96 25.15
C ASP A 25 -8.04 -7.92 24.62
N GLU A 26 -9.32 -8.19 24.88
CA GLU A 26 -10.42 -7.35 24.42
C GLU A 26 -10.81 -6.25 25.42
N MET A 27 -10.27 -6.30 26.64
CA MET A 27 -10.50 -5.29 27.67
C MET A 27 -9.86 -3.95 27.27
N GLN A 28 -10.58 -2.85 27.46
CA GLN A 28 -10.09 -1.54 27.03
C GLN A 28 -8.99 -0.99 27.96
N PRO A 29 -7.84 -0.52 27.42
CA PRO A 29 -7.51 -0.47 25.99
C PRO A 29 -7.12 -1.85 25.43
N ALA A 30 -7.84 -2.27 24.38
CA ALA A 30 -7.65 -3.59 23.79
C ALA A 30 -6.27 -3.73 23.10
N TRP A 31 -5.64 -4.89 23.22
CA TRP A 31 -4.31 -5.16 22.68
C TRP A 31 -4.20 -6.60 22.14
N PHE A 32 -3.16 -6.85 21.35
CA PHE A 32 -2.77 -8.20 20.96
C PHE A 32 -1.24 -8.28 20.91
N ALA A 33 -0.71 -9.49 21.10
CA ALA A 33 0.70 -9.81 20.91
C ALA A 33 0.84 -10.76 19.71
N MET A 34 1.96 -10.64 19.01
CA MET A 34 2.28 -11.43 17.83
C MET A 34 3.74 -11.86 17.84
N ASP A 35 4.08 -12.82 17.00
CA ASP A 35 5.45 -13.27 16.81
C ASP A 35 6.38 -12.11 16.42
N PHE A 36 7.60 -12.12 16.96
CA PHE A 36 8.64 -11.24 16.50
C PHE A 36 9.18 -11.77 15.16
N ALA A 37 8.97 -11.00 14.09
CA ALA A 37 9.52 -11.32 12.77
C ALA A 37 10.95 -10.75 12.67
N ASP A 38 11.94 -11.65 12.71
CA ASP A 38 13.35 -11.29 12.57
C ASP A 38 13.67 -10.88 11.13
N GLY A 39 13.65 -9.58 10.88
CA GLY A 39 13.90 -8.97 9.58
C GLY A 39 13.90 -7.44 9.67
N GLU A 40 14.25 -6.81 8.55
CA GLU A 40 14.36 -5.36 8.45
C GLU A 40 13.33 -4.83 7.45
N ALA A 41 12.64 -3.77 7.83
CA ALA A 41 11.87 -2.94 6.92
C ALA A 41 12.72 -1.74 6.54
N VAL A 42 12.85 -1.48 5.25
CA VAL A 42 13.62 -0.35 4.72
C VAL A 42 12.80 0.30 3.63
N GLU A 43 12.79 1.63 3.61
CA GLU A 43 12.24 2.43 2.53
C GLU A 43 13.38 3.07 1.74
N PRO A 44 13.93 2.42 0.69
CA PRO A 44 15.14 2.88 0.03
C PRO A 44 15.03 4.26 -0.62
N VAL A 45 13.80 4.74 -0.76
CA VAL A 45 13.48 6.05 -1.30
C VAL A 45 13.51 7.13 -0.22
N LEU A 46 13.14 6.81 1.03
CA LEU A 46 12.94 7.79 2.11
C LEU A 46 13.99 7.69 3.22
N ASP A 47 14.56 6.50 3.42
CA ASP A 47 15.52 6.22 4.47
C ASP A 47 16.96 6.26 3.93
N ASP A 48 17.87 6.78 4.75
CA ASP A 48 19.29 6.46 4.60
C ASP A 48 19.53 5.04 5.11
N HIS A 49 20.11 4.18 4.28
CA HIS A 49 20.20 2.75 4.56
C HIS A 49 21.49 2.16 4.02
N GLU A 50 22.03 1.18 4.74
CA GLU A 50 23.24 0.45 4.34
C GLU A 50 22.96 -0.72 3.40
N VAL A 51 21.67 -0.96 3.05
CA VAL A 51 21.29 -2.08 2.18
C VAL A 51 21.90 -1.91 0.78
N PRO A 52 22.68 -2.89 0.31
CA PRO A 52 23.24 -2.83 -1.04
C PRO A 52 22.16 -2.70 -2.11
N ALA A 53 22.46 -1.92 -3.15
CA ALA A 53 21.54 -1.65 -4.24
C ALA A 53 20.90 -2.91 -4.85
N ALA A 54 21.69 -3.96 -5.06
CA ALA A 54 21.21 -5.24 -5.58
C ALA A 54 20.18 -5.91 -4.65
N THR A 55 20.45 -5.91 -3.35
CA THR A 55 19.57 -6.46 -2.31
C THR A 55 18.28 -5.63 -2.21
N ALA A 56 18.37 -4.30 -2.24
CA ALA A 56 17.18 -3.44 -2.27
C ALA A 56 16.28 -3.76 -3.48
N ARG A 57 16.88 -3.94 -4.66
CA ARG A 57 16.15 -4.35 -5.87
C ARG A 57 15.51 -5.73 -5.73
N ALA A 58 16.22 -6.70 -5.14
CA ALA A 58 15.69 -8.04 -4.89
C ALA A 58 14.50 -8.00 -3.92
N ARG A 59 14.63 -7.28 -2.80
CA ARG A 59 13.54 -7.04 -1.84
C ARG A 59 12.33 -6.40 -2.53
N MET A 60 12.50 -5.37 -3.36
CA MET A 60 11.40 -4.76 -4.12
C MET A 60 10.63 -5.76 -4.99
N LEU A 61 11.33 -6.66 -5.67
CA LEU A 61 10.69 -7.69 -6.50
C LEU A 61 9.98 -8.75 -5.66
N GLU A 62 10.57 -9.15 -4.54
CA GLU A 62 9.95 -10.07 -3.60
C GLU A 62 8.68 -9.46 -2.97
N ILE A 63 8.72 -8.19 -2.56
CA ILE A 63 7.57 -7.46 -2.03
C ILE A 63 6.46 -7.33 -3.08
N ALA A 64 6.79 -7.08 -4.34
CA ALA A 64 5.81 -7.12 -5.44
C ALA A 64 5.19 -8.52 -5.61
N SER A 65 5.95 -9.59 -5.39
CA SER A 65 5.44 -10.96 -5.37
C SER A 65 4.55 -11.24 -4.14
N VAL A 66 4.85 -10.66 -2.97
CA VAL A 66 3.98 -10.68 -1.78
C VAL A 66 2.65 -9.99 -2.09
N LEU A 67 2.66 -8.81 -2.72
CA LEU A 67 1.43 -8.11 -3.11
C LEU A 67 0.53 -8.98 -4.01
N ARG A 68 1.14 -9.66 -4.97
CA ARG A 68 0.42 -10.60 -5.85
C ARG A 68 -0.20 -11.76 -5.05
N ARG A 69 0.50 -12.29 -4.03
CA ARG A 69 -0.04 -13.33 -3.15
C ARG A 69 -1.22 -12.81 -2.33
N LEU A 70 -1.09 -11.60 -1.78
CA LEU A 70 -2.15 -10.92 -1.03
C LEU A 70 -3.41 -10.72 -1.87
N HIS A 71 -3.28 -10.18 -3.08
CA HIS A 71 -4.41 -9.96 -3.99
C HIS A 71 -5.08 -11.27 -4.48
N ARG A 72 -4.46 -12.43 -4.23
CA ARG A 72 -5.03 -13.75 -4.56
C ARG A 72 -5.66 -14.44 -3.36
N THR A 73 -5.58 -13.86 -2.17
CA THR A 73 -6.28 -14.36 -0.98
C THR A 73 -7.79 -14.32 -1.22
N ASP A 74 -8.48 -15.40 -0.88
CA ASP A 74 -9.93 -15.45 -0.91
C ASP A 74 -10.49 -14.53 0.18
N VAL A 75 -11.29 -13.54 -0.20
CA VAL A 75 -11.93 -12.61 0.73
C VAL A 75 -13.00 -13.29 1.60
N HIS A 76 -13.37 -14.53 1.28
CA HIS A 76 -14.25 -15.39 2.08
C HIS A 76 -13.49 -16.33 3.02
N THR A 77 -12.17 -16.17 3.16
CA THR A 77 -11.35 -16.93 4.13
C THR A 77 -11.99 -16.85 5.53
N PRO A 78 -12.23 -18.00 6.20
CA PRO A 78 -12.78 -18.02 7.55
C PRO A 78 -11.98 -17.15 8.53
N GLY A 79 -12.68 -16.37 9.36
CA GLY A 79 -12.06 -15.48 10.36
C GLY A 79 -11.61 -14.11 9.85
N LEU A 80 -11.64 -13.87 8.52
CA LEU A 80 -11.27 -12.57 7.95
C LEU A 80 -12.29 -11.47 8.27
N ASP A 81 -13.58 -11.81 8.42
CA ASP A 81 -14.69 -10.85 8.58
C ASP A 81 -14.60 -9.68 7.60
N ALA A 82 -14.42 -9.99 6.31
CA ALA A 82 -14.19 -9.01 5.26
C ALA A 82 -15.32 -7.95 5.21
N PRO A 83 -15.00 -6.64 5.24
CA PRO A 83 -16.00 -5.61 5.01
C PRO A 83 -16.53 -5.68 3.58
N ALA A 84 -17.68 -5.06 3.34
CA ALA A 84 -18.20 -4.90 1.99
C ALA A 84 -17.15 -4.21 1.09
N PRO A 85 -16.94 -4.71 -0.15
CA PRO A 85 -15.99 -4.10 -1.06
C PRO A 85 -16.33 -2.64 -1.38
N LEU A 86 -15.32 -1.78 -1.42
CA LEU A 86 -15.44 -0.43 -1.97
C LEU A 86 -14.99 -0.42 -3.43
N ASP A 87 -15.80 0.16 -4.30
CA ASP A 87 -15.37 0.53 -5.65
C ASP A 87 -14.51 1.81 -5.60
N PRO A 88 -13.84 2.20 -6.71
CA PRO A 88 -13.00 3.40 -6.72
C PRO A 88 -13.72 4.70 -6.29
N SER A 89 -15.03 4.82 -6.58
CA SER A 89 -15.84 5.97 -6.16
C SER A 89 -16.07 5.99 -4.65
N GLY A 90 -16.40 4.83 -4.06
CA GLY A 90 -16.58 4.65 -2.63
C GLY A 90 -15.28 4.89 -1.86
N GLU A 91 -14.16 4.45 -2.42
CA GLU A 91 -12.82 4.68 -1.89
C GLU A 91 -12.46 6.18 -1.90
N LEU A 92 -12.70 6.87 -3.02
CA LEU A 92 -12.55 8.32 -3.09
C LEU A 92 -13.45 9.05 -2.09
N ALA A 93 -14.70 8.61 -1.94
CA ALA A 93 -15.63 9.20 -0.97
C ALA A 93 -15.15 9.00 0.47
N ARG A 94 -14.57 7.83 0.79
CA ARG A 94 -13.94 7.54 2.09
C ARG A 94 -12.81 8.52 2.38
N TRP A 95 -11.83 8.61 1.49
CA TRP A 95 -10.68 9.50 1.69
C TRP A 95 -11.04 10.99 1.63
N SER A 96 -12.07 11.36 0.85
CA SER A 96 -12.61 12.72 0.84
C SER A 96 -13.13 13.14 2.22
N ARG A 97 -13.79 12.24 2.96
CA ARG A 97 -14.23 12.53 4.33
C ARG A 97 -13.04 12.71 5.27
N THR A 98 -12.04 11.84 5.18
CA THR A 98 -10.80 11.93 5.97
C THR A 98 -10.07 13.25 5.71
N LEU A 99 -9.87 13.61 4.44
CA LEU A 99 -9.20 14.86 4.07
C LEU A 99 -9.98 16.08 4.58
N ARG A 100 -11.31 16.08 4.50
CA ARG A 100 -12.12 17.21 4.97
C ARG A 100 -12.12 17.40 6.49
N ALA A 101 -11.83 16.33 7.25
CA ALA A 101 -11.65 16.41 8.69
C ALA A 101 -10.34 17.10 9.11
N VAL A 102 -9.36 17.21 8.20
CA VAL A 102 -8.12 17.97 8.42
C VAL A 102 -8.42 19.48 8.33
N PRO A 103 -7.90 20.32 9.25
CA PRO A 103 -8.01 21.77 9.18
C PRO A 103 -7.60 22.33 7.81
N ARG A 104 -8.37 23.28 7.27
CA ARG A 104 -8.20 23.77 5.89
C ARG A 104 -6.80 24.33 5.63
N GLU A 105 -6.21 24.95 6.65
CA GLU A 105 -4.90 25.58 6.60
C GLU A 105 -3.77 24.56 6.39
N LEU A 106 -4.00 23.30 6.75
CA LEU A 106 -3.05 22.18 6.57
C LEU A 106 -3.26 21.42 5.26
N ARG A 107 -4.30 21.76 4.49
CA ARG A 107 -4.64 21.12 3.21
C ARG A 107 -4.94 22.15 2.11
N PRO A 108 -4.01 23.07 1.82
CA PRO A 108 -4.17 23.95 0.67
C PRO A 108 -4.45 23.09 -0.58
N ASP A 109 -5.34 23.58 -1.44
CA ASP A 109 -5.77 22.92 -2.69
C ASP A 109 -6.52 21.59 -2.52
N GLY A 110 -6.85 21.18 -1.29
CA GLY A 110 -7.49 19.89 -1.01
C GLY A 110 -8.82 19.69 -1.73
N GLU A 111 -9.70 20.71 -1.80
CA GLU A 111 -10.98 20.57 -2.52
C GLU A 111 -10.78 20.52 -4.05
N GLU A 112 -9.81 21.27 -4.61
CA GLU A 112 -9.50 21.21 -6.03
C GLU A 112 -8.99 19.81 -6.41
N LEU A 113 -8.12 19.22 -5.58
CA LEU A 113 -7.66 17.85 -5.75
C LEU A 113 -8.83 16.86 -5.76
N LEU A 114 -9.77 16.98 -4.80
CA LEU A 114 -10.92 16.07 -4.73
C LEU A 114 -11.83 16.18 -5.95
N VAL A 115 -12.07 17.39 -6.47
CA VAL A 115 -12.84 17.59 -7.72
C VAL A 115 -12.15 16.90 -8.88
N ARG A 116 -10.84 17.13 -9.05
CA ARG A 116 -10.07 16.52 -10.14
C ARG A 116 -10.02 15.00 -10.07
N LEU A 117 -9.95 14.44 -8.87
CA LEU A 117 -10.02 12.99 -8.68
C LEU A 117 -11.41 12.45 -9.01
N ALA A 118 -12.47 13.18 -8.63
CA ALA A 118 -13.86 12.80 -8.92
C ALA A 118 -14.16 12.78 -10.43
N ASP A 119 -13.59 13.72 -11.19
CA ASP A 119 -13.75 13.79 -12.65
C ASP A 119 -13.11 12.61 -13.40
N GLY A 120 -12.13 11.95 -12.77
CA GLY A 120 -11.30 10.91 -13.39
C GLY A 120 -11.43 9.53 -12.77
N VAL A 121 -12.46 9.26 -11.96
CA VAL A 121 -12.58 7.98 -11.26
C VAL A 121 -12.70 6.83 -12.27
N PRO A 122 -11.77 5.86 -12.24
CA PRO A 122 -11.80 4.77 -13.19
C PRO A 122 -12.94 3.80 -12.87
N ARG A 123 -13.39 3.05 -13.88
CA ARG A 123 -14.23 1.87 -13.66
C ARG A 123 -13.52 0.88 -12.74
N GLY A 124 -14.24 0.32 -11.77
CA GLY A 124 -13.72 -0.67 -10.82
C GLY A 124 -13.28 -1.98 -11.47
N LEU A 125 -12.26 -2.59 -10.87
CA LEU A 125 -11.82 -3.97 -11.12
C LEU A 125 -12.44 -4.93 -10.09
N PRO A 126 -12.37 -6.26 -10.32
CA PRO A 126 -12.76 -7.23 -9.32
C PRO A 126 -12.04 -6.96 -7.99
N PRO A 127 -12.78 -6.90 -6.86
CA PRO A 127 -12.21 -6.52 -5.59
C PRO A 127 -11.32 -7.63 -5.02
N VAL A 128 -10.28 -7.23 -4.29
CA VAL A 128 -9.33 -8.11 -3.61
C VAL A 128 -9.15 -7.68 -2.16
N LEU A 129 -8.53 -8.53 -1.34
CA LEU A 129 -8.03 -8.11 -0.03
C LEU A 129 -6.92 -7.07 -0.22
N LEU A 130 -7.10 -5.91 0.40
CA LEU A 130 -6.16 -4.80 0.40
C LEU A 130 -5.51 -4.65 1.77
N HIS A 131 -4.21 -4.42 1.79
CA HIS A 131 -3.49 -3.98 2.98
C HIS A 131 -3.82 -2.51 3.32
N GLY A 132 -3.95 -1.66 2.29
CA GLY A 132 -4.23 -0.22 2.41
C GLY A 132 -2.95 0.61 2.47
N ASP A 133 -2.00 0.25 3.34
CA ASP A 133 -0.67 0.90 3.41
C ASP A 133 0.44 -0.02 2.89
N PHE A 134 0.27 -0.60 1.69
CA PHE A 134 1.25 -1.55 1.15
C PHE A 134 2.48 -0.84 0.56
N ARG A 135 3.52 -0.71 1.38
CA ARG A 135 4.80 -0.05 1.07
C ARG A 135 5.98 -0.85 1.62
N LEU A 136 7.21 -0.54 1.19
CA LEU A 136 8.37 -1.36 1.55
C LEU A 136 8.66 -1.36 3.06
N GLY A 137 8.34 -0.26 3.73
CA GLY A 137 8.50 -0.05 5.18
C GLY A 137 7.55 -0.89 6.03
N ASN A 138 6.51 -1.48 5.42
CA ASN A 138 5.57 -2.37 6.11
C ASN A 138 5.82 -3.85 5.75
N VAL A 139 6.95 -4.15 5.09
CA VAL A 139 7.36 -5.52 4.78
C VAL A 139 8.76 -5.80 5.29
N LEU A 140 8.85 -6.62 6.34
CA LEU A 140 10.10 -7.05 6.93
C LEU A 140 10.78 -8.09 6.03
N CYS A 141 12.07 -7.91 5.78
CA CYS A 141 12.88 -8.80 4.96
C CYS A 141 14.08 -9.37 5.74
N ALA A 142 14.26 -10.69 5.69
CA ALA A 142 15.47 -11.37 6.13
C ALA A 142 16.34 -11.68 4.89
N GLY A 143 17.43 -10.94 4.73
CA GLY A 143 18.17 -10.92 3.46
C GLY A 143 17.28 -10.39 2.34
N GLU A 144 17.04 -11.19 1.30
CA GLU A 144 16.18 -10.84 0.15
C GLU A 144 14.72 -11.35 0.30
N ARG A 145 14.42 -12.12 1.35
CA ARG A 145 13.14 -12.79 1.52
C ARG A 145 12.21 -11.98 2.42
N ALA A 146 10.97 -11.73 1.99
CA ALA A 146 9.94 -11.18 2.85
C ALA A 146 9.52 -12.20 3.92
N VAL A 147 9.56 -11.79 5.18
CA VAL A 147 9.23 -12.64 6.34
C VAL A 147 7.97 -12.19 7.08
N ALA A 148 7.54 -10.93 6.93
CA ALA A 148 6.28 -10.46 7.49
C ALA A 148 5.78 -9.20 6.78
N VAL A 149 4.46 -9.15 6.53
CA VAL A 149 3.70 -7.94 6.26
C VAL A 149 3.05 -7.49 7.56
N VAL A 150 3.32 -6.25 7.97
CA VAL A 150 2.88 -5.66 9.24
C VAL A 150 2.03 -4.42 8.99
N ASP A 151 1.44 -3.88 10.06
CA ASP A 151 0.63 -2.65 10.03
C ASP A 151 -0.66 -2.74 9.20
N TRP A 152 -1.53 -3.67 9.61
CA TRP A 152 -2.79 -3.95 8.94
C TRP A 152 -3.91 -2.97 9.34
N GLU A 153 -3.64 -1.81 9.93
CA GLU A 153 -4.69 -1.04 10.61
C GLU A 153 -5.83 -0.54 9.70
N ILE A 154 -5.51 -0.28 8.43
CA ILE A 154 -6.44 0.22 7.41
C ILE A 154 -6.82 -0.80 6.34
N TRP A 155 -6.58 -2.10 6.58
CA TRP A 155 -6.90 -3.15 5.60
C TRP A 155 -8.36 -3.10 5.15
N SER A 156 -8.66 -3.45 3.90
CA SER A 156 -10.04 -3.43 3.40
C SER A 156 -10.23 -4.39 2.22
N VAL A 157 -11.39 -4.35 1.58
CA VAL A 157 -11.63 -5.07 0.32
C VAL A 157 -12.01 -4.05 -0.74
N GLY A 158 -11.37 -4.09 -1.90
CA GLY A 158 -11.58 -3.08 -2.93
C GLY A 158 -10.68 -3.25 -4.14
N ASP A 159 -10.53 -2.16 -4.89
CA ASP A 159 -9.79 -2.19 -6.15
C ASP A 159 -8.28 -2.44 -5.94
N PRO A 160 -7.67 -3.45 -6.60
CA PRO A 160 -6.25 -3.80 -6.44
C PRO A 160 -5.28 -2.67 -6.80
N ARG A 161 -5.75 -1.65 -7.53
CA ARG A 161 -4.93 -0.48 -7.88
C ARG A 161 -4.62 0.41 -6.69
N ILE A 162 -5.34 0.29 -5.58
CA ILE A 162 -5.05 1.06 -4.35
C ILE A 162 -3.68 0.65 -3.80
N ASP A 163 -3.48 -0.61 -3.45
CA ASP A 163 -2.19 -1.09 -2.94
C ASP A 163 -1.08 -1.00 -4.00
N LEU A 164 -1.38 -1.34 -5.27
CA LEU A 164 -0.38 -1.24 -6.34
C LEU A 164 0.06 0.21 -6.58
N GLY A 165 -0.87 1.16 -6.57
CA GLY A 165 -0.58 2.58 -6.72
C GLY A 165 0.27 3.10 -5.56
N TRP A 166 -0.08 2.70 -4.34
CA TRP A 166 0.66 3.04 -3.13
C TRP A 166 2.08 2.47 -3.15
N PHE A 167 2.22 1.18 -3.46
CA PHE A 167 3.52 0.54 -3.63
C PHE A 167 4.40 1.25 -4.66
N LEU A 168 3.83 1.56 -5.84
CA LEU A 168 4.57 2.25 -6.91
C LEU A 168 4.91 3.71 -6.57
N LEU A 169 4.15 4.35 -5.68
CA LEU A 169 4.45 5.68 -5.17
C LEU A 169 5.77 5.62 -4.38
N PHE A 170 5.87 4.71 -3.40
CA PHE A 170 7.04 4.53 -2.53
C PHE A 170 8.23 3.85 -3.23
N ALA A 171 7.99 3.08 -4.29
CA ALA A 171 9.06 2.43 -5.06
C ALA A 171 9.77 3.36 -6.06
N ASP A 172 9.37 4.63 -6.21
CA ASP A 172 9.94 5.56 -7.20
C ASP A 172 10.29 6.92 -6.57
N HIS A 173 11.58 7.14 -6.32
CA HIS A 173 12.12 8.35 -5.69
C HIS A 173 11.70 9.67 -6.35
N ARG A 174 11.36 9.64 -7.64
CA ARG A 174 10.92 10.84 -8.38
C ARG A 174 9.58 11.37 -7.87
N ASN A 175 8.82 10.58 -7.12
CA ASN A 175 7.55 11.01 -6.53
C ASN A 175 7.74 11.86 -5.26
N PHE A 176 8.95 11.93 -4.68
CA PHE A 176 9.23 12.68 -3.46
C PHE A 176 10.39 13.69 -3.68
N PRO A 177 10.21 14.70 -4.55
CA PRO A 177 11.25 15.66 -4.84
C PRO A 177 11.64 16.44 -3.57
N GLY A 178 12.95 16.49 -3.27
CA GLY A 178 13.48 17.20 -2.10
C GLY A 178 13.45 16.42 -0.78
N TRP A 179 12.80 15.25 -0.75
CA TRP A 179 12.81 14.36 0.41
C TRP A 179 13.45 13.00 0.11
N ALA A 180 13.38 12.53 -1.13
CA ALA A 180 13.95 11.25 -1.48
C ALA A 180 15.44 11.31 -1.85
N THR A 181 16.15 10.27 -1.41
CA THR A 181 17.48 9.95 -1.91
C THR A 181 17.35 9.31 -3.30
N ARG A 182 18.20 9.68 -4.27
CA ARG A 182 18.21 9.02 -5.57
C ARG A 182 18.52 7.54 -5.38
N CYS A 183 17.54 6.69 -5.64
CA CYS A 183 17.71 5.24 -5.64
C CYS A 183 17.87 4.77 -7.10
N PRO A 184 19.10 4.51 -7.59
CA PRO A 184 19.36 4.11 -8.97
C PRO A 184 18.84 2.69 -9.31
N VAL A 185 18.38 1.95 -8.30
CA VAL A 185 18.00 0.54 -8.38
C VAL A 185 16.50 0.27 -8.34
N CYS A 186 15.68 1.31 -8.17
CA CYS A 186 14.22 1.20 -8.29
C CYS A 186 13.86 0.63 -9.67
N PRO A 187 13.11 -0.49 -9.75
CA PRO A 187 12.65 -1.01 -11.02
C PRO A 187 11.88 0.07 -11.76
N ALA A 188 12.19 0.31 -13.04
CA ALA A 188 11.35 1.14 -13.88
C ALA A 188 9.91 0.61 -13.83
N ARG A 189 8.90 1.50 -13.80
CA ARG A 189 7.46 1.14 -13.69
C ARG A 189 7.04 -0.06 -14.57
N ARG A 190 7.67 -0.25 -15.73
CA ARG A 190 7.42 -1.39 -16.65
C ARG A 190 7.74 -2.78 -16.08
N ASN A 191 8.69 -2.91 -15.15
CA ASN A 191 9.10 -4.21 -14.61
C ASN A 191 8.20 -4.71 -13.48
N CYS A 192 7.44 -3.81 -12.84
CA CYS A 192 6.39 -4.18 -11.88
C CYS A 192 5.04 -4.44 -12.57
N TRP A 193 4.93 -4.06 -13.84
CA TRP A 193 3.75 -4.24 -14.69
C TRP A 193 3.97 -5.41 -15.66
N THR A 194 3.78 -6.64 -15.21
CA THR A 194 3.38 -7.72 -16.12
C THR A 194 1.98 -8.22 -15.79
N PRO A 195 0.93 -7.54 -16.27
CA PRO A 195 -0.39 -8.15 -16.43
C PRO A 195 -0.46 -8.86 -17.78
N THR A 196 -0.82 -10.15 -17.77
CA THR A 196 -1.52 -10.76 -18.90
C THR A 196 -2.74 -9.89 -19.25
N ALA A 197 -2.90 -9.56 -20.53
CA ALA A 197 -4.04 -8.88 -21.19
C ALA A 197 -3.97 -7.35 -21.43
N THR A 198 -3.74 -7.02 -22.71
CA THR A 198 -4.30 -5.93 -23.53
C THR A 198 -4.56 -4.53 -22.93
N ALA A 199 -3.73 -3.57 -23.39
CA ALA A 199 -4.03 -2.17 -23.68
C ALA A 199 -5.15 -1.47 -22.88
N GLY A 200 -4.82 -0.96 -21.70
CA GLY A 200 -5.57 0.11 -21.03
C GLY A 200 -5.09 1.51 -21.44
N PRO A 201 -5.93 2.56 -21.29
CA PRO A 201 -5.63 3.91 -21.76
C PRO A 201 -4.47 4.53 -20.96
N ARG A 202 -3.60 5.26 -21.68
CA ARG A 202 -2.43 5.93 -21.10
C ARG A 202 -2.86 7.09 -20.19
N CYS A 203 -2.23 7.20 -19.02
CA CYS A 203 -2.33 8.40 -18.18
C CYS A 203 -1.96 9.67 -18.98
N PRO A 204 -2.73 10.76 -18.88
CA PRO A 204 -2.37 12.02 -19.51
C PRO A 204 -1.07 12.58 -18.92
N ARG A 205 -0.21 13.12 -19.78
CA ARG A 205 1.03 13.80 -19.36
C ARG A 205 0.68 15.15 -18.75
N TRP A 206 1.17 15.38 -17.54
CA TRP A 206 1.18 16.68 -16.90
C TRP A 206 2.11 17.64 -17.67
N THR A 207 1.57 18.74 -18.16
CA THR A 207 2.35 19.90 -18.63
C THR A 207 2.09 21.02 -17.64
N GLY A 208 3.02 21.21 -16.69
CA GLY A 208 2.95 22.31 -15.75
C GLY A 208 3.02 23.63 -16.51
N SER A 209 1.90 24.33 -16.63
CA SER A 209 1.90 25.76 -16.93
C SER A 209 1.78 26.49 -15.59
N GLY A 210 2.94 26.96 -15.10
CA GLY A 210 2.98 27.89 -13.99
C GLY A 210 2.24 29.17 -14.38
N ARG A 211 1.32 29.61 -13.53
CA ARG A 211 0.87 31.01 -13.57
C ARG A 211 1.92 31.82 -12.82
N SER A 212 2.65 32.61 -13.60
CA SER A 212 3.46 33.72 -13.11
C SER A 212 2.58 34.66 -12.30
N ALA A 213 3.14 35.15 -11.21
CA ALA A 213 2.61 36.24 -10.41
C ALA A 213 2.29 37.47 -11.29
N ALA A 214 1.18 38.12 -10.95
CA ALA A 214 0.95 39.56 -11.04
C ALA A 214 -0.06 39.94 -9.95
#